data_AF-A0A920EZU5-F1
#
_entry.id   AF-A0A920EZU5-F1
#
_cell.length_a   1.000
_cell.length_b   1.000
_cell.length_c   1.000
_cell.angle_alpha   90.00
_cell.angle_beta   90.00
_cell.angle_gamma   90.00
#
_symmetry.space_group_name_H-M   'P 1'
#
loop_
_entity.id
_entity.type
_entity.pdbx_description
1 polymer ?
#
loop_
_entity_poly.entity_id
_entity_poly.type
_entity_poly.pdbx_seq_one_letter_code
_entity_poly.pdbx_strand_id
1 'polypeptide(L)'
;MKELLLKKKPFANKVYNNISAKDYQALEDASLFEVINTFSKFPRKEKVLPLIRKKALAERLNIFYSDLNRLESLFSPYLIKSKEEESGYDIEVQFRGNKDKELYGSRIISWVFYSGESSISIFEEKKKLTWNYGDPVKFEMRFAADTNISPYKEKQNPFYRASGKTSVFKFSGNWSLFDMINMHKIAEDPKTIGEVLKFEFPVQIFDEMNSKS
;
A
#
# COMPACT_ATOMS: atom_id res chain seq x y z
N MET A 1 10.62 21.53 3.20
CA MET A 1 9.84 20.29 2.97
C MET A 1 9.57 19.52 4.26
N LYS A 2 10.55 19.35 5.17
CA LYS A 2 10.47 18.59 6.44
C LYS A 2 9.27 18.86 7.38
N GLU A 3 8.54 19.96 7.23
CA GLU A 3 7.51 20.36 8.20
C GLU A 3 6.04 20.22 7.72
N LEU A 4 5.75 20.21 6.42
CA LEU A 4 4.35 20.41 5.99
C LEU A 4 3.47 19.16 6.15
N LEU A 5 3.96 17.98 5.74
CA LEU A 5 3.23 16.70 5.87
C LEU A 5 4.17 15.53 6.20
N LEU A 6 5.48 15.76 6.29
CA LEU A 6 6.45 14.74 6.69
C LEU A 6 6.16 14.37 8.16
N LYS A 7 5.88 13.08 8.41
CA LYS A 7 5.35 12.45 9.65
C LYS A 7 3.84 12.20 9.68
N LYS A 8 3.08 12.62 8.66
CA LYS A 8 1.69 12.18 8.49
C LYS A 8 1.59 11.11 7.41
N LYS A 9 0.58 10.24 7.50
CA LYS A 9 0.27 9.29 6.42
C LYS A 9 -0.38 10.00 5.24
N PRO A 10 -0.11 9.58 3.98
CA PRO A 10 0.77 8.47 3.59
C PRO A 10 2.22 8.90 3.31
N PHE A 11 2.59 10.15 3.61
CA PHE A 11 3.90 10.72 3.25
C PHE A 11 5.05 10.22 4.14
N ALA A 12 4.74 9.58 5.26
CA ALA A 12 5.72 8.98 6.16
C ALA A 12 6.25 7.63 5.62
N ASN A 13 7.11 7.64 4.60
CA ASN A 13 7.64 6.38 4.05
C ASN A 13 8.60 5.67 5.03
N LYS A 14 8.40 4.36 5.24
CA LYS A 14 9.24 3.49 6.08
C LYS A 14 10.68 3.37 5.57
N VAL A 15 10.90 3.35 4.26
CA VAL A 15 12.24 3.27 3.65
C VAL A 15 13.10 4.48 4.01
N TYR A 16 12.51 5.67 4.03
CA TYR A 16 13.23 6.91 4.34
C TYR A 16 13.32 7.20 5.84
N ASN A 17 12.33 6.78 6.64
CA ASN A 17 12.23 7.15 8.05
C ASN A 17 12.54 6.01 9.03
N ASN A 18 12.78 4.79 8.56
CA ASN A 18 13.06 3.59 9.37
C ASN A 18 12.07 3.35 10.53
N ILE A 19 10.78 3.52 10.28
CA ILE A 19 9.71 3.43 11.28
C ILE A 19 9.08 2.02 11.34
N SER A 20 8.74 1.52 12.53
CA SER A 20 8.08 0.22 12.68
C SER A 20 6.61 0.27 12.21
N ALA A 21 5.98 -0.88 11.96
CA ALA A 21 4.57 -0.93 11.59
C ALA A 21 3.65 -0.35 12.69
N LYS A 22 4.01 -0.58 13.96
CA LYS A 22 3.32 -0.04 15.14
C LYS A 22 3.44 1.49 15.19
N ASP A 23 4.64 2.01 15.02
CA ASP A 23 4.88 3.47 15.06
C ASP A 23 4.22 4.16 13.87
N TYR A 24 4.26 3.52 12.70
CA TYR A 24 3.55 4.02 11.53
C TYR A 24 2.06 4.10 11.77
N GLN A 25 1.43 3.06 12.36
CA GLN A 25 -0.01 3.10 12.66
C GLN A 25 -0.37 4.26 13.58
N ALA A 26 0.50 4.60 14.54
CA ALA A 26 0.31 5.70 15.48
C ALA A 26 0.46 7.10 14.85
N LEU A 27 0.92 7.22 13.60
CA LEU A 27 0.96 8.50 12.91
C LEU A 27 -0.44 8.98 12.56
N GLU A 28 -0.60 10.30 12.62
CA GLU A 28 -1.80 10.97 12.13
C GLU A 28 -1.94 10.84 10.62
N ASP A 29 -3.18 10.72 10.16
CA ASP A 29 -3.50 10.80 8.74
C ASP A 29 -3.52 12.26 8.32
N ALA A 30 -2.84 12.60 7.22
CA ALA A 30 -3.07 13.87 6.56
C ALA A 30 -4.50 13.87 6.00
N SER A 31 -5.31 14.88 6.25
CA SER A 31 -6.59 15.01 5.55
C SER A 31 -6.38 15.30 4.07
N LEU A 32 -7.33 14.92 3.22
CA LEU A 32 -7.31 15.31 1.81
C LEU A 32 -7.16 16.84 1.65
N PHE A 33 -7.85 17.63 2.47
CA PHE A 33 -7.72 19.09 2.45
C PHE A 33 -6.29 19.56 2.76
N GLU A 34 -5.63 18.98 3.77
CA GLU A 34 -4.23 19.33 4.09
C GLU A 34 -3.28 18.98 2.94
N VAL A 35 -3.54 17.87 2.23
CA VAL A 35 -2.78 17.47 1.03
C VAL A 35 -2.95 18.50 -0.07
N ILE A 36 -4.19 18.84 -0.43
CA ILE A 36 -4.51 19.82 -1.48
C ILE A 36 -3.94 21.20 -1.14
N ASN A 37 -4.11 21.64 0.11
CA ASN A 37 -3.59 22.93 0.59
C ASN A 37 -2.07 22.96 0.64
N THR A 38 -1.40 21.81 0.73
CA THR A 38 0.07 21.76 0.68
C THR A 38 0.57 22.00 -0.74
N PHE A 39 -0.07 21.41 -1.75
CA PHE A 39 0.28 21.63 -3.16
C PHE A 39 0.12 23.10 -3.56
N SER A 40 -0.96 23.74 -3.15
CA SER A 40 -1.24 25.14 -3.51
C SER A 40 -0.22 26.14 -2.97
N LYS A 41 0.55 25.77 -1.93
CA LYS A 41 1.58 26.63 -1.32
C LYS A 41 2.86 26.70 -2.15
N PHE A 42 3.09 25.76 -3.07
CA PHE A 42 4.32 25.77 -3.86
C PHE A 42 4.21 26.77 -5.01
N PRO A 43 5.17 27.71 -5.15
CA PRO A 43 5.20 28.60 -6.30
C PRO A 43 5.44 27.80 -7.58
N ARG A 44 4.85 28.24 -8.68
CA ARG A 44 5.02 27.58 -9.99
C ARG A 44 6.49 27.57 -10.44
N LYS A 45 6.90 26.47 -11.05
CA LYS A 45 8.27 26.24 -11.55
C LYS A 45 8.78 27.39 -12.43
N GLU A 46 7.92 27.94 -13.28
CA GLU A 46 8.25 29.01 -14.23
C GLU A 46 8.57 30.34 -13.53
N LYS A 47 8.05 30.55 -12.32
CA LYS A 47 8.36 31.72 -11.50
C LYS A 47 9.66 31.56 -10.71
N VAL A 48 10.02 30.33 -10.37
CA VAL A 48 11.17 30.04 -9.50
C VAL A 48 12.46 29.88 -10.29
N LEU A 49 12.46 29.07 -11.36
CA LEU A 49 13.69 28.74 -12.09
C LEU A 49 14.47 29.96 -12.62
N PRO A 50 13.84 31.02 -13.16
CA PRO A 50 14.58 32.20 -13.63
C PRO A 50 15.34 32.95 -12.52
N LEU A 51 14.95 32.76 -11.25
CA LEU A 51 15.60 33.41 -10.10
C LEU A 51 16.88 32.69 -9.66
N ILE A 52 17.14 31.49 -10.18
CA ILE A 52 18.21 30.62 -9.72
C ILE A 52 19.43 30.74 -10.63
N ARG A 53 20.50 31.31 -10.08
CA ARG A 53 21.77 31.51 -10.81
C ARG A 53 22.73 30.31 -10.76
N LYS A 54 22.57 29.43 -9.77
CA LYS A 54 23.44 28.25 -9.58
C LYS A 54 22.90 27.04 -10.34
N LYS A 55 23.63 26.56 -11.35
CA LYS A 55 23.24 25.41 -12.19
C LYS A 55 22.84 24.16 -11.38
N ALA A 56 23.67 23.75 -10.42
CA ALA A 56 23.38 22.57 -9.58
C ALA A 56 22.10 22.71 -8.75
N LEU A 57 21.73 23.92 -8.34
CA LEU A 57 20.47 24.17 -7.62
C LEU A 57 19.28 24.12 -8.59
N ALA A 58 19.43 24.65 -9.81
CA ALA A 58 18.41 24.58 -10.85
C ALA A 58 18.10 23.13 -11.24
N GLU A 59 19.11 22.26 -11.36
CA GLU A 59 18.91 20.82 -11.61
C GLU A 59 18.13 20.14 -10.49
N ARG A 60 18.49 20.39 -9.22
CA ARG A 60 17.75 19.85 -8.06
C ARG A 60 16.30 20.32 -8.02
N LEU A 61 16.05 21.60 -8.35
CA LEU A 61 14.69 22.13 -8.42
C LEU A 61 13.89 21.52 -9.57
N ASN A 62 14.53 21.26 -10.72
CA ASN A 62 13.87 20.55 -11.82
C ASN A 62 13.38 19.16 -11.40
N ILE A 63 14.22 18.39 -10.69
CA ILE A 63 13.86 17.08 -10.14
C ILE A 63 12.71 17.24 -9.13
N PHE A 64 12.85 18.17 -8.18
CA PHE A 64 11.81 18.43 -7.18
C PHE A 64 10.45 18.75 -7.80
N TYR A 65 10.39 19.65 -8.79
CA TYR A 65 9.13 19.97 -9.47
C TYR A 65 8.60 18.81 -10.31
N SER A 66 9.47 17.97 -10.88
CA SER A 66 9.04 16.75 -11.55
C SER A 66 8.35 15.80 -10.57
N ASP A 67 8.92 15.60 -9.39
CA ASP A 67 8.34 14.74 -8.35
C ASP A 67 7.05 15.33 -7.79
N LEU A 68 6.99 16.65 -7.61
CA LEU A 68 5.80 17.38 -7.18
C LEU A 68 4.64 17.19 -8.18
N ASN A 69 4.92 17.36 -9.48
CA ASN A 69 3.92 17.20 -10.53
C ASN A 69 3.40 15.76 -10.63
N ARG A 70 4.27 14.76 -10.43
CA ARG A 70 3.87 13.34 -10.36
C ARG A 70 2.93 13.10 -9.18
N LEU A 71 3.25 13.70 -8.03
CA LEU A 71 2.43 13.58 -6.83
C LEU A 71 1.09 14.30 -6.98
N GLU A 72 1.05 15.49 -7.57
CA GLU A 72 -0.20 16.17 -7.92
C GLU A 72 -1.05 15.36 -8.89
N SER A 73 -0.43 14.79 -9.94
CA SER A 73 -1.11 13.91 -10.88
C SER A 73 -1.72 12.69 -10.21
N LEU A 74 -1.02 12.10 -9.23
CA LEU A 74 -1.55 10.98 -8.44
C LEU A 74 -2.83 11.40 -7.73
N PHE A 75 -2.86 12.56 -7.07
CA PHE A 75 -4.05 13.05 -6.36
C PHE A 75 -5.09 13.74 -7.25
N SER A 76 -4.88 13.79 -8.57
CA SER A 76 -5.78 14.47 -9.50
C SER A 76 -7.26 14.06 -9.43
N PRO A 77 -7.62 12.77 -9.20
CA PRO A 77 -9.03 12.37 -9.06
C PRO A 77 -9.75 13.07 -7.90
N TYR A 78 -8.99 13.55 -6.91
CA TYR A 78 -9.52 14.26 -5.74
C TYR A 78 -9.26 15.77 -5.76
N LEU A 79 -8.37 16.24 -6.65
CA LEU A 79 -8.05 17.67 -6.82
C LEU A 79 -9.10 18.37 -7.69
N ILE A 80 -9.68 17.67 -8.66
CA ILE A 80 -10.67 18.22 -9.58
C ILE A 80 -12.05 18.02 -8.96
N LYS A 81 -12.68 19.12 -8.49
CA LYS A 81 -14.09 19.14 -8.07
C LYS A 81 -15.01 19.01 -9.29
N SER A 82 -15.02 17.89 -10.01
CA SER A 82 -16.15 17.55 -10.88
C SER A 82 -17.18 16.81 -10.03
N LYS A 83 -18.43 17.30 -10.05
CA LYS A 83 -19.50 16.89 -9.13
C LYS A 83 -20.12 15.51 -9.45
N GLU A 84 -19.64 14.81 -10.47
CA GLU A 84 -20.38 13.68 -11.09
C GLU A 84 -19.50 12.49 -11.54
N GLU A 85 -18.18 12.51 -11.33
CA GLU A 85 -17.32 11.36 -11.68
C GLU A 85 -16.95 10.56 -10.42
N GLU A 86 -16.90 9.23 -10.56
CA GLU A 86 -16.44 8.30 -9.52
C GLU A 86 -15.06 8.72 -9.02
N SER A 87 -15.01 9.30 -7.81
CA SER A 87 -13.78 9.83 -7.22
C SER A 87 -12.96 8.70 -6.60
N GLY A 88 -12.07 8.06 -7.37
CA GLY A 88 -11.33 6.91 -6.86
C GLY A 88 -10.15 6.48 -7.72
N TYR A 89 -9.44 5.46 -7.26
CA TYR A 89 -8.49 4.72 -8.08
C TYR A 89 -9.07 3.38 -8.47
N ASP A 90 -8.97 3.06 -9.75
CA ASP A 90 -9.07 1.69 -10.23
C ASP A 90 -7.88 0.88 -9.69
N ILE A 91 -8.18 -0.26 -9.07
CA ILE A 91 -7.21 -1.25 -8.61
C ILE A 91 -7.40 -2.50 -9.46
N GLU A 92 -6.31 -2.88 -10.12
CA GLU A 92 -6.14 -4.21 -10.69
C GLU A 92 -5.20 -5.00 -9.79
N VAL A 93 -5.60 -6.22 -9.42
CA VAL A 93 -4.84 -7.08 -8.51
C VAL A 93 -4.42 -8.34 -9.25
N GLN A 94 -3.12 -8.54 -9.38
CA GLN A 94 -2.54 -9.82 -9.80
C GLN A 94 -2.05 -10.59 -8.57
N PHE A 95 -2.70 -11.71 -8.27
CA PHE A 95 -2.23 -12.58 -7.20
C PHE A 95 -1.02 -13.41 -7.66
N ARG A 96 -0.11 -13.69 -6.72
CA ARG A 96 1.02 -14.62 -6.91
C ARG A 96 1.97 -14.25 -8.06
N GLY A 97 2.27 -12.94 -8.21
CA GLY A 97 3.18 -12.45 -9.26
C GLY A 97 4.59 -13.07 -9.22
N ASN A 98 5.05 -13.50 -8.04
CA ASN A 98 6.38 -14.07 -7.84
C ASN A 98 6.32 -15.48 -7.21
N LYS A 99 5.56 -16.40 -7.83
CA LYS A 99 5.29 -17.74 -7.31
C LYS A 99 6.54 -18.52 -6.87
N ASP A 100 7.65 -18.42 -7.62
CA ASP A 100 8.89 -19.15 -7.33
C ASP A 100 9.61 -18.65 -6.06
N LYS A 101 9.25 -17.47 -5.55
CA LYS A 101 9.80 -16.88 -4.32
C LYS A 101 8.86 -17.06 -3.12
N GLU A 102 7.70 -17.68 -3.30
CA GLU A 102 6.73 -17.91 -2.23
C GLU A 102 7.18 -19.06 -1.32
N LEU A 103 7.06 -18.87 -0.01
CA LEU A 103 7.18 -19.96 0.96
C LEU A 103 5.78 -20.41 1.37
N TYR A 104 5.50 -21.70 1.21
CA TYR A 104 4.21 -22.34 1.52
C TYR A 104 2.99 -21.74 0.79
N GLY A 105 3.16 -20.86 -0.20
CA GLY A 105 2.07 -20.26 -0.96
C GLY A 105 1.21 -21.30 -1.71
N SER A 106 1.77 -22.47 -2.02
CA SER A 106 1.03 -23.62 -2.56
C SER A 106 0.03 -24.26 -1.59
N ARG A 107 0.13 -23.98 -0.29
CA ARG A 107 -0.82 -24.45 0.75
C ARG A 107 -1.97 -23.47 0.97
N ILE A 108 -1.95 -22.31 0.31
CA ILE A 108 -3.01 -21.30 0.37
C ILE A 108 -3.96 -21.52 -0.82
N ILE A 109 -5.21 -21.82 -0.51
CA ILE A 109 -6.26 -22.17 -1.48
C ILE A 109 -7.18 -21.01 -1.82
N SER A 110 -7.12 -19.91 -1.07
CA SER A 110 -7.91 -18.71 -1.34
C SER A 110 -7.07 -17.47 -1.10
N TRP A 111 -7.09 -16.57 -2.06
CA TRP A 111 -6.49 -15.24 -1.98
C TRP A 111 -7.57 -14.25 -2.38
N VAL A 112 -7.90 -13.31 -1.49
CA VAL A 112 -8.97 -12.35 -1.73
C VAL A 112 -8.51 -10.97 -1.28
N PHE A 113 -8.58 -10.01 -2.20
CA PHE A 113 -8.33 -8.61 -1.92
C PHE A 113 -9.65 -7.85 -1.89
N TYR A 114 -9.80 -6.95 -0.91
CA TYR A 114 -10.99 -6.15 -0.70
C TYR A 114 -10.62 -4.67 -0.75
N SER A 115 -11.51 -3.88 -1.35
CA SER A 115 -11.55 -2.42 -1.31
C SER A 115 -12.96 -2.01 -0.90
N GLY A 116 -13.09 -1.45 0.31
CA GLY A 116 -14.40 -1.19 0.92
C GLY A 116 -15.21 -2.50 1.05
N GLU A 117 -16.40 -2.51 0.44
CA GLU A 117 -17.29 -3.68 0.40
C GLU A 117 -17.04 -4.60 -0.81
N SER A 118 -16.28 -4.13 -1.79
CA SER A 118 -15.98 -4.88 -3.02
C SER A 118 -14.76 -5.78 -2.83
N SER A 119 -14.73 -6.92 -3.53
CA SER A 119 -13.60 -7.85 -3.49
C SER A 119 -13.29 -8.51 -4.83
N ILE A 120 -12.03 -8.91 -4.99
CA ILE A 120 -11.55 -9.77 -6.06
C ILE A 120 -10.80 -10.95 -5.46
N SER A 121 -11.11 -12.15 -5.93
CA SER A 121 -10.41 -13.38 -5.57
C SER A 121 -9.49 -13.85 -6.70
N ILE A 122 -8.52 -14.72 -6.37
CA ILE A 122 -7.64 -15.35 -7.38
C ILE A 122 -8.39 -16.15 -8.47
N PHE A 123 -9.66 -16.48 -8.23
CA PHE A 123 -10.50 -17.22 -9.17
C PHE A 123 -11.28 -16.30 -10.11
N GLU A 124 -11.32 -14.99 -9.82
CA GLU A 124 -11.98 -13.98 -10.65
C GLU A 124 -10.91 -13.30 -11.54
N GLU A 125 -10.96 -13.54 -12.84
CA GLU A 125 -10.10 -12.84 -13.79
C GLU A 125 -10.72 -11.50 -14.22
N LYS A 126 -9.87 -10.48 -14.46
CA LYS A 126 -10.22 -9.20 -15.12
C LYS A 126 -11.24 -8.32 -14.38
N LYS A 127 -11.47 -8.55 -13.09
CA LYS A 127 -12.26 -7.64 -12.27
C LYS A 127 -11.38 -6.47 -11.81
N LYS A 128 -11.91 -5.25 -11.91
CA LYS A 128 -11.32 -4.07 -11.28
C LYS A 128 -12.07 -3.77 -10.00
N LEU A 129 -11.34 -3.29 -9.00
CA LEU A 129 -11.94 -2.70 -7.81
C LEU A 129 -11.76 -1.18 -7.87
N THR A 130 -12.63 -0.45 -7.22
CA THR A 130 -12.44 0.98 -7.01
C THR A 130 -12.09 1.19 -5.55
N TRP A 131 -11.09 2.03 -5.28
CA TRP A 131 -10.79 2.52 -3.95
C TRP A 131 -11.04 4.02 -3.88
N ASN A 132 -11.84 4.43 -2.91
CA ASN A 132 -12.08 5.82 -2.62
C ASN A 132 -11.34 6.23 -1.35
N TYR A 133 -11.12 7.53 -1.20
CA TYR A 133 -10.51 8.08 0.00
C TYR A 133 -11.29 7.65 1.26
N GLY A 134 -10.60 7.03 2.21
CA GLY A 134 -11.19 6.49 3.44
C GLY A 134 -11.71 5.05 3.36
N ASP A 135 -11.83 4.45 2.16
CA ASP A 135 -12.20 3.04 2.05
C ASP A 135 -11.12 2.18 2.72
N PRO A 136 -11.49 1.18 3.55
CA PRO A 136 -10.51 0.23 4.07
C PRO A 136 -10.08 -0.75 2.97
N VAL A 137 -8.83 -1.22 3.06
CA VAL A 137 -8.34 -2.34 2.23
C VAL A 137 -8.01 -3.54 3.09
N LYS A 138 -8.33 -4.73 2.58
CA LYS A 138 -8.07 -5.99 3.27
C LYS A 138 -7.50 -7.01 2.29
N PHE A 139 -6.46 -7.73 2.70
CA PHE A 139 -5.96 -8.89 1.97
C PHE A 139 -6.08 -10.13 2.84
N GLU A 140 -6.84 -11.10 2.36
CA GLU A 140 -7.19 -12.32 3.06
C GLU A 140 -6.61 -13.54 2.34
N MET A 141 -6.00 -14.42 3.11
CA MET A 141 -5.40 -15.66 2.65
C MET A 141 -5.94 -16.82 3.49
N ARG A 142 -6.44 -17.87 2.83
CA ARG A 142 -6.95 -19.07 3.50
C ARG A 142 -6.13 -20.29 3.11
N PHE A 143 -5.53 -20.92 4.10
CA PHE A 143 -4.83 -22.18 3.97
C PHE A 143 -5.81 -23.33 3.78
N ALA A 144 -5.35 -24.39 3.12
CA ALA A 144 -6.11 -25.62 3.00
C ALA A 144 -6.41 -26.22 4.38
N ALA A 145 -7.51 -26.95 4.52
CA ALA A 145 -7.89 -27.53 5.81
C ALA A 145 -6.97 -28.69 6.21
N ASP A 146 -6.53 -29.46 5.22
CA ASP A 146 -5.71 -30.67 5.30
C ASP A 146 -4.20 -30.39 5.42
N THR A 147 -3.76 -29.15 5.29
CA THR A 147 -2.35 -28.82 5.43
C THR A 147 -1.92 -28.76 6.89
N ASN A 148 -0.71 -29.25 7.18
CA ASN A 148 -0.11 -29.22 8.51
C ASN A 148 0.46 -27.84 8.92
N ILE A 149 0.25 -26.80 8.10
CA ILE A 149 0.68 -25.44 8.39
C ILE A 149 -0.53 -24.52 8.60
N SER A 150 -0.43 -23.61 9.57
CA SER A 150 -1.44 -22.59 9.81
C SER A 150 -0.78 -21.23 10.09
N PRO A 151 -1.43 -20.11 9.76
CA PRO A 151 -0.99 -18.78 10.20
C PRO A 151 -0.86 -18.71 11.72
N TYR A 152 0.25 -18.17 12.21
CA TYR A 152 0.47 -17.98 13.64
C TYR A 152 0.02 -16.58 14.07
N LYS A 153 -0.63 -16.49 15.24
CA LYS A 153 -1.11 -15.21 15.76
C LYS A 153 0.03 -14.36 16.30
N GLU A 154 0.36 -13.29 15.57
CA GLU A 154 1.37 -12.30 15.96
C GLU A 154 0.72 -11.05 16.57
N LYS A 155 1.13 -10.65 17.78
CA LYS A 155 0.56 -9.46 18.45
C LYS A 155 1.26 -8.14 18.07
N GLN A 156 2.50 -8.20 17.58
CA GLN A 156 3.33 -7.00 17.35
C GLN A 156 3.04 -6.33 16.01
N ASN A 157 2.47 -7.04 15.04
CA ASN A 157 2.05 -6.46 13.77
C ASN A 157 0.61 -5.94 13.88
N PRO A 158 0.38 -4.61 13.87
CA PRO A 158 -0.95 -4.07 14.07
C PRO A 158 -1.93 -4.35 12.91
N PHE A 159 -1.42 -4.55 11.70
CA PHE A 159 -2.21 -4.75 10.49
C PHE A 159 -2.55 -6.22 10.23
N TYR A 160 -1.80 -7.14 10.85
CA TYR A 160 -1.94 -8.58 10.64
C TYR A 160 -2.76 -9.24 11.73
N ARG A 161 -3.67 -10.13 11.34
CA ARG A 161 -4.40 -11.03 12.23
C ARG A 161 -4.43 -12.43 11.65
N ALA A 162 -4.36 -13.43 12.52
CA ALA A 162 -4.55 -14.83 12.19
C ALA A 162 -5.70 -15.42 13.01
N SER A 163 -6.52 -16.24 12.37
CA SER A 163 -7.56 -17.03 13.02
C SER A 163 -7.72 -18.36 12.29
N GLY A 164 -7.45 -19.47 12.98
CA GLY A 164 -7.50 -20.81 12.39
C GLY A 164 -6.60 -20.94 11.16
N LYS A 165 -7.21 -21.21 10.00
CA LYS A 165 -6.53 -21.34 8.69
C LYS A 165 -6.47 -20.05 7.89
N THR A 166 -6.88 -18.91 8.46
CA THR A 166 -6.99 -17.64 7.73
C THR A 166 -6.02 -16.61 8.29
N SER A 167 -5.24 -16.00 7.40
CA SER A 167 -4.49 -14.77 7.67
C SER A 167 -5.15 -13.58 6.99
N VAL A 168 -5.14 -12.45 7.68
CA VAL A 168 -5.74 -11.20 7.23
C VAL A 168 -4.77 -10.06 7.48
N PHE A 169 -4.45 -9.31 6.43
CA PHE A 169 -3.88 -7.98 6.53
C PHE A 169 -5.00 -6.96 6.32
N LYS A 170 -5.22 -6.06 7.28
CA LYS A 170 -6.25 -5.02 7.20
C LYS A 170 -5.64 -3.66 7.46
N PHE A 171 -5.89 -2.73 6.55
CA PHE A 171 -5.55 -1.33 6.67
C PHE A 171 -6.84 -0.51 6.65
N SER A 172 -6.88 0.53 7.46
CA SER A 172 -8.03 1.44 7.61
C SER A 172 -7.52 2.85 7.83
N GLY A 173 -8.41 3.83 7.69
CA GLY A 173 -8.06 5.24 7.73
C GLY A 173 -8.10 5.85 6.33
N ASN A 174 -7.78 7.13 6.26
CA ASN A 174 -7.98 7.96 5.08
C ASN A 174 -7.18 7.47 3.87
N TRP A 175 -6.02 6.85 4.13
CA TRP A 175 -5.05 6.44 3.11
C TRP A 175 -4.75 4.95 3.12
N SER A 176 -5.72 4.12 3.50
CA SER A 176 -5.48 2.69 3.76
C SER A 176 -4.79 1.94 2.60
N LEU A 177 -5.14 2.24 1.34
CA LEU A 177 -4.50 1.67 0.16
C LEU A 177 -3.02 2.04 0.09
N PHE A 178 -2.71 3.33 0.21
CA PHE A 178 -1.33 3.83 0.20
C PHE A 178 -0.53 3.31 1.38
N ASP A 179 -1.16 3.13 2.54
CA ASP A 179 -0.53 2.54 3.71
C ASP A 179 -0.14 1.07 3.46
N MET A 180 -1.04 0.29 2.85
CA MET A 180 -0.72 -1.09 2.47
C MET A 180 0.42 -1.14 1.45
N ILE A 181 0.36 -0.30 0.40
CA ILE A 181 1.42 -0.21 -0.61
C ILE A 181 2.74 0.17 0.06
N ASN A 182 2.78 1.24 0.87
CA ASN A 182 3.99 1.68 1.53
C ASN A 182 4.57 0.64 2.51
N MET A 183 3.72 -0.18 3.12
CA MET A 183 4.15 -1.21 4.07
C MET A 183 4.67 -2.47 3.41
N HIS A 184 4.15 -2.80 2.23
CA HIS A 184 4.41 -4.10 1.60
C HIS A 184 5.16 -4.01 0.27
N LYS A 185 5.29 -2.82 -0.33
CA LYS A 185 6.06 -2.67 -1.57
C LYS A 185 7.50 -3.09 -1.35
N ILE A 186 8.00 -3.86 -2.31
CA ILE A 186 9.43 -4.17 -2.42
C ILE A 186 10.09 -3.15 -3.37
N ALA A 187 11.41 -3.20 -3.51
CA ALA A 187 12.11 -2.34 -4.46
C ALA A 187 11.53 -2.50 -5.88
N GLU A 188 11.41 -1.39 -6.61
CA GLU A 188 10.86 -1.36 -7.97
C GLU A 188 11.58 -2.36 -8.87
N ASP A 189 10.80 -3.23 -9.53
CA ASP A 189 11.27 -4.04 -10.65
C ASP A 189 10.87 -3.29 -11.94
N PRO A 190 11.84 -2.83 -12.76
CA PRO A 190 11.54 -2.14 -14.01
C PRO A 190 10.68 -2.94 -15.00
N LYS A 191 10.54 -4.25 -14.78
CA LYS A 191 9.76 -5.15 -15.65
C LYS A 191 8.29 -5.28 -15.24
N THR A 192 7.89 -4.76 -14.08
CA THR A 192 6.50 -4.86 -13.60
C THR A 192 5.73 -3.57 -13.90
N ILE A 193 4.54 -3.70 -14.48
CA ILE A 193 3.65 -2.58 -14.85
C ILE A 193 2.97 -1.95 -13.61
N GLY A 194 3.22 -2.47 -12.41
CA GLY A 194 2.69 -1.95 -11.15
C GLY A 194 3.58 -2.29 -9.94
N GLU A 195 3.08 -1.96 -8.75
CA GLU A 195 3.77 -2.18 -7.49
C GLU A 195 3.68 -3.65 -7.05
N VAL A 196 4.84 -4.28 -6.79
CA VAL A 196 4.88 -5.63 -6.24
C VAL A 196 4.82 -5.56 -4.72
N LEU A 197 3.78 -6.14 -4.14
CA LEU A 197 3.59 -6.19 -2.69
C LEU A 197 4.00 -7.56 -2.12
N LYS A 198 4.86 -7.55 -1.10
CA LYS A 198 5.29 -8.74 -0.36
C LYS A 198 4.60 -8.79 1.01
N PHE A 199 3.88 -9.87 1.26
CA PHE A 199 3.24 -10.13 2.55
C PHE A 199 3.97 -11.24 3.28
N GLU A 200 4.49 -10.92 4.47
CA GLU A 200 5.20 -11.87 5.34
C GLU A 200 4.49 -11.95 6.68
N PHE A 201 4.31 -13.17 7.16
CA PHE A 201 3.68 -13.43 8.45
C PHE A 201 4.17 -14.76 9.01
N PRO A 202 4.20 -14.92 10.35
CA PRO A 202 4.63 -16.16 10.94
C PRO A 202 3.60 -17.27 10.72
N VAL A 203 4.09 -18.50 10.65
CA VAL A 203 3.32 -19.72 10.48
C VAL A 203 3.73 -20.73 11.54
N GLN A 204 2.78 -21.55 11.97
CA GLN A 204 3.02 -22.71 12.83
C GLN A 204 2.89 -23.97 12.00
N ILE A 205 3.87 -24.85 12.13
CA ILE A 205 3.86 -26.19 11.55
C ILE A 205 3.48 -27.16 12.67
N PHE A 206 2.51 -28.02 12.38
CA PHE A 206 2.15 -29.14 13.23
C PHE A 206 2.84 -30.37 12.66
N ASP A 207 3.61 -31.07 13.48
CA ASP A 207 4.12 -32.38 13.09
C ASP A 207 2.93 -33.32 12.93
N GLU A 208 2.93 -34.11 11.86
CA GLU A 208 2.05 -35.27 11.77
C GLU A 208 2.45 -36.21 12.92
N MET A 209 1.66 -36.23 14.00
CA MET A 209 1.83 -37.23 15.04
C MET A 209 1.79 -38.59 14.35
N ASN A 210 2.89 -39.33 14.45
CA ASN A 210 3.06 -40.72 14.02
C ASN A 210 1.74 -41.49 14.17
N SER A 211 1.02 -41.72 13.06
CA SER A 211 -0.01 -42.76 13.02
C SER A 211 0.69 -44.11 12.86
N LYS A 212 1.32 -44.55 13.94
CA LYS A 212 1.59 -45.97 14.17
C LYS A 212 0.84 -46.38 15.43
N SER A 213 -0.32 -46.96 15.22
CA SER A 213 -0.89 -48.00 16.06
C SER A 213 -1.67 -48.93 15.15
#